data_AF-A0AAU8K4Q1-F1
#
_entry.id   AF-A0AAU8K4Q1-F1
#
_cell.length_a   1.000
_cell.length_b   1.000
_cell.length_c   1.000
_cell.angle_alpha   90.00
_cell.angle_beta   90.00
_cell.angle_gamma   90.00
#
_symmetry.space_group_name_H-M   'P 1'
#
loop_
_entity.id
_entity.type
_entity.pdbx_description
1 polymer ?
#
loop_
_entity_poly.entity_id
_entity_poly.type
_entity_poly.pdbx_seq_one_letter_code
_entity_poly.pdbx_strand_id
1 'polypeptide(L)'
;MRNPYMARGQDPAGWVTETFPGPLRRALEQHGGVPHTVRAVVARQLPLRTAEQLRERIERRWYERYAHLPGQELLDRADEIAVELVREPGCEISNRCEDGWLLDEEAICAWCQPSGTVFDVREPDLAGGRRSSPETVSRMAAEIRASMRAGRRYRPQRP
;
A
#
# COMPACT_ATOMS: atom_id res chain seq x y z
N MET A 1 -20.80 -21.22 5.30
CA MET A 1 -20.37 -21.74 6.63
C MET A 1 -18.90 -21.36 6.83
N ARG A 2 -18.60 -20.45 7.77
CA ARG A 2 -17.21 -20.17 8.19
C ARG A 2 -16.84 -21.19 9.26
N ASN A 3 -15.75 -21.93 9.06
CA ASN A 3 -15.20 -22.84 10.06
C ASN A 3 -14.54 -22.01 11.19
N PRO A 4 -15.05 -22.05 12.43
CA PRO A 4 -14.57 -21.18 13.51
C PRO A 4 -13.21 -21.58 14.12
N TYR A 5 -12.53 -22.59 13.57
CA TYR A 5 -11.31 -23.18 14.14
C TYR A 5 -10.07 -23.13 13.24
N MET A 6 -9.91 -22.12 12.39
CA MET A 6 -8.61 -21.90 11.74
C MET A 6 -7.73 -21.03 12.63
N ALA A 7 -6.68 -21.63 13.20
CA ALA A 7 -5.68 -20.93 13.99
C ALA A 7 -5.07 -19.77 13.19
N ARG A 8 -4.57 -18.72 13.88
CA ARG A 8 -3.72 -17.68 13.26
C ARG A 8 -2.56 -18.38 12.54
N GLY A 9 -2.60 -18.42 11.21
CA GLY A 9 -1.69 -19.18 10.36
C GLY A 9 -2.36 -20.12 9.33
N GLN A 10 -3.63 -20.49 9.51
CA GLN A 10 -4.35 -21.42 8.60
C GLN A 10 -5.23 -20.73 7.54
N ASP A 11 -5.60 -19.46 7.74
CA ASP A 11 -6.28 -18.63 6.73
C ASP A 11 -5.41 -17.41 6.35
N PRO A 12 -4.36 -17.61 5.51
CA PRO A 12 -3.50 -16.51 5.09
C PRO A 12 -4.27 -15.43 4.32
N ALA A 13 -5.30 -15.80 3.55
CA ALA A 13 -6.14 -14.83 2.86
C ALA A 13 -6.97 -13.98 3.84
N GLY A 14 -7.53 -14.61 4.88
CA GLY A 14 -8.17 -13.92 5.99
C GLY A 14 -7.22 -12.95 6.68
N TRP A 15 -6.04 -13.41 7.04
CA TRP A 15 -5.02 -12.58 7.69
C TRP A 15 -4.61 -11.38 6.84
N VAL A 16 -4.47 -11.52 5.52
CA VAL A 16 -4.22 -10.38 4.62
C VAL A 16 -5.37 -9.37 4.69
N THR A 17 -6.63 -9.83 4.59
CA THR A 17 -7.81 -8.94 4.60
C THR A 17 -8.05 -8.25 5.95
N GLU A 18 -7.49 -8.78 7.05
CA GLU A 18 -7.52 -8.11 8.35
C GLU A 18 -6.69 -6.83 8.39
N THR A 19 -5.74 -6.63 7.46
CA THR A 19 -4.95 -5.39 7.35
C THR A 19 -5.75 -4.23 6.79
N PHE A 20 -6.97 -4.46 6.28
CA PHE A 20 -7.79 -3.36 5.78
C PHE A 20 -7.92 -2.25 6.84
N PRO A 21 -7.67 -0.98 6.47
CA PRO A 21 -7.71 0.13 7.42
C PRO A 21 -9.07 0.26 8.10
N GLY A 22 -9.05 0.68 9.37
CA GLY A 22 -10.25 0.80 10.21
C GLY A 22 -11.43 1.54 9.55
N PRO A 23 -11.22 2.70 8.89
CA PRO A 23 -12.28 3.39 8.16
C PRO A 23 -12.93 2.53 7.07
N LEU A 24 -12.12 1.88 6.22
CA LEU A 24 -12.61 1.01 5.17
C LEU A 24 -13.31 -0.23 5.74
N ARG A 25 -12.76 -0.84 6.80
CA ARG A 25 -13.39 -1.99 7.46
C ARG A 25 -14.80 -1.68 7.96
N ARG A 26 -15.00 -0.51 8.59
CA ARG A 26 -16.32 -0.09 9.06
C ARG A 26 -17.30 0.13 7.91
N ALA A 27 -16.84 0.66 6.79
CA ALA A 27 -17.66 0.81 5.59
C ALA A 27 -18.05 -0.57 5.01
N LEU A 28 -17.08 -1.48 4.87
CA LEU A 28 -17.33 -2.85 4.41
C LEU A 28 -18.28 -3.61 5.34
N GLU A 29 -18.16 -3.44 6.67
CA GLU A 29 -19.09 -4.04 7.63
C GLU A 29 -20.55 -3.61 7.39
N GLN A 30 -20.79 -2.37 6.97
CA GLN A 30 -22.14 -1.92 6.57
C GLN A 30 -22.63 -2.58 5.27
N HIS A 31 -21.71 -3.02 4.41
CA HIS A 31 -21.99 -3.74 3.16
C HIS A 31 -22.06 -5.27 3.36
N GLY A 32 -21.99 -5.77 4.59
CA GLY A 32 -22.01 -7.20 4.89
C GLY A 32 -20.63 -7.86 5.02
N GLY A 33 -19.56 -7.06 5.05
CA GLY A 33 -18.18 -7.48 5.30
C GLY A 33 -17.30 -7.48 4.05
N VAL A 34 -16.11 -8.08 4.18
CA VAL A 34 -15.14 -8.15 3.06
C VAL A 34 -15.71 -9.00 1.91
N PRO A 35 -15.76 -8.48 0.68
CA PRO A 35 -16.27 -9.21 -0.48
C PRO A 35 -15.54 -10.54 -0.72
N HIS A 36 -16.27 -11.56 -1.15
CA HIS A 36 -15.68 -12.86 -1.48
C HIS A 36 -14.64 -12.76 -2.62
N THR A 37 -14.87 -11.85 -3.58
CA THR A 37 -13.96 -11.56 -4.69
C THR A 37 -12.58 -11.14 -4.18
N VAL A 38 -12.52 -10.29 -3.15
CA VAL A 38 -11.26 -9.87 -2.52
C VAL A 38 -10.50 -11.06 -1.96
N ARG A 39 -11.17 -11.93 -1.19
CA ARG A 39 -10.55 -13.14 -0.63
C ARG A 39 -10.04 -14.08 -1.72
N ALA A 40 -10.81 -14.26 -2.80
CA ALA A 40 -10.40 -15.07 -3.95
C ALA A 40 -9.20 -14.47 -4.71
N VAL A 41 -9.12 -13.14 -4.84
CA VAL A 41 -7.97 -12.45 -5.45
C VAL A 41 -6.72 -12.60 -4.60
N VAL A 42 -6.83 -12.48 -3.27
CA VAL A 42 -5.71 -12.71 -2.36
C VAL A 42 -5.24 -14.16 -2.43
N ALA A 43 -6.15 -15.13 -2.32
CA ALA A 43 -5.82 -16.55 -2.37
C ALA A 43 -5.06 -16.96 -3.63
N ARG A 44 -5.40 -16.36 -4.78
CA ARG A 44 -4.72 -16.61 -6.07
C ARG A 44 -3.28 -16.10 -6.12
N GLN A 45 -2.94 -15.08 -5.33
CA GLN A 45 -1.62 -14.45 -5.35
C GLN A 45 -0.66 -15.05 -4.33
N LEU A 46 -1.17 -15.71 -3.28
CA LEU A 46 -0.35 -16.33 -2.23
C LEU A 46 0.67 -17.38 -2.70
N PRO A 47 0.50 -18.09 -3.83
CA PRO A 47 1.55 -18.95 -4.37
C PRO A 47 2.79 -18.19 -4.88
N LEU A 48 2.64 -16.91 -5.22
CA LEU A 48 3.69 -16.08 -5.82
C LEU A 48 4.16 -14.94 -4.89
N ARG A 49 3.38 -14.63 -3.85
CA ARG A 49 3.64 -13.55 -2.90
C ARG A 49 3.39 -14.02 -1.48
N THR A 50 4.20 -13.55 -0.55
CA THR A 50 3.93 -13.79 0.87
C THR A 50 2.73 -12.97 1.32
N ALA A 51 2.08 -13.41 2.39
CA ALA A 51 0.96 -12.68 2.94
C ALA A 51 1.40 -11.31 3.50
N GLU A 52 2.62 -11.19 4.02
CA GLU A 52 3.25 -9.93 4.42
C GLU A 52 3.33 -8.95 3.24
N GLN A 53 3.81 -9.39 2.07
CA GLN A 53 3.91 -8.55 0.88
C GLN A 53 2.54 -8.03 0.42
N LEU A 54 1.50 -8.86 0.51
CA LEU A 54 0.14 -8.45 0.17
C LEU A 54 -0.43 -7.46 1.19
N ARG A 55 -0.06 -7.58 2.48
CA ARG A 55 -0.45 -6.60 3.50
C ARG A 55 0.23 -5.25 3.29
N GLU A 56 1.53 -5.25 3.02
CA GLU A 56 2.28 -4.03 2.67
C GLU A 56 1.66 -3.30 1.47
N ARG A 57 1.23 -4.05 0.43
CA ARG A 57 0.52 -3.49 -0.72
C ARG A 57 -0.76 -2.77 -0.30
N ILE A 58 -1.62 -3.44 0.48
CA ILE A 58 -2.90 -2.85 0.93
C ILE A 58 -2.64 -1.54 1.69
N GLU A 59 -1.68 -1.55 2.61
CA GLU A 59 -1.35 -0.35 3.41
C GLU A 59 -0.85 0.78 2.52
N ARG A 60 0.12 0.51 1.66
CA ARG A 60 0.70 1.52 0.78
C ARG A 60 -0.33 2.12 -0.17
N ARG A 61 -1.09 1.28 -0.89
CA ARG A 61 -2.13 1.75 -1.81
C ARG A 61 -3.23 2.54 -1.10
N TRP A 62 -3.59 2.16 0.12
CA TRP A 62 -4.55 2.92 0.91
C TRP A 62 -4.06 4.34 1.18
N TYR A 63 -2.86 4.49 1.74
CA TYR A 63 -2.34 5.81 2.11
C TYR A 63 -2.09 6.70 0.90
N GLU A 64 -1.68 6.11 -0.23
CA GLU A 64 -1.43 6.86 -1.46
C GLU A 64 -2.73 7.32 -2.14
N ARG A 65 -3.80 6.51 -2.15
CA ARG A 65 -4.95 6.75 -3.04
C ARG A 65 -6.27 7.04 -2.34
N TYR A 66 -6.47 6.55 -1.12
CA TYR A 66 -7.82 6.48 -0.54
C TYR A 66 -7.93 7.03 0.88
N ALA A 67 -6.82 7.19 1.60
CA ALA A 67 -6.83 7.68 2.98
C ALA A 67 -7.38 9.11 3.14
N HIS A 68 -7.44 9.88 2.05
CA HIS A 68 -7.98 11.23 2.02
C HIS A 68 -9.47 11.31 1.67
N LEU A 69 -10.11 10.18 1.31
CA LEU A 69 -11.50 10.19 0.88
C LEU A 69 -12.44 10.60 2.02
N PRO A 70 -13.49 11.41 1.72
CA PRO A 70 -14.51 11.74 2.71
C PRO A 70 -15.36 10.50 3.04
N GLY A 71 -15.95 10.50 4.24
CA GLY A 71 -16.64 9.32 4.78
C GLY A 71 -17.79 8.78 3.91
N GLN A 72 -18.56 9.67 3.27
CA GLN A 72 -19.66 9.25 2.38
C GLN A 72 -19.13 8.58 1.11
N GLU A 73 -18.14 9.19 0.45
CA GLU A 73 -17.54 8.59 -0.75
C GLU A 73 -16.85 7.26 -0.43
N LEU A 74 -16.16 7.16 0.71
CA LEU A 74 -15.56 5.92 1.18
C LEU A 74 -16.62 4.82 1.39
N LEU A 75 -17.77 5.18 1.96
CA LEU A 75 -18.88 4.25 2.16
C LEU A 75 -19.40 3.76 0.80
N ASP A 76 -19.76 4.69 -0.09
CA ASP A 76 -20.36 4.37 -1.39
C ASP A 76 -19.44 3.49 -2.26
N ARG A 77 -18.11 3.66 -2.12
CA ARG A 77 -17.09 2.96 -2.93
C ARG A 77 -16.35 1.85 -2.18
N ALA A 78 -16.80 1.45 -0.99
CA ALA A 78 -16.03 0.56 -0.12
C ALA A 78 -15.61 -0.76 -0.79
N ASP A 79 -16.52 -1.40 -1.52
CA ASP A 79 -16.26 -2.67 -2.19
C ASP A 79 -15.28 -2.53 -3.36
N GLU A 80 -15.43 -1.46 -4.14
CA GLU A 80 -14.51 -1.11 -5.24
C GLU A 80 -13.10 -0.89 -4.69
N ILE A 81 -12.98 -0.07 -3.64
CA ILE A 81 -11.69 0.23 -3.00
C ILE A 81 -11.04 -1.04 -2.47
N ALA A 82 -11.80 -1.92 -1.80
CA ALA A 82 -11.27 -3.18 -1.29
C ALA A 82 -10.72 -4.08 -2.40
N VAL A 83 -11.38 -4.13 -3.56
CA VAL A 83 -10.88 -4.85 -4.75
C VAL A 83 -9.60 -4.20 -5.29
N GLU A 84 -9.57 -2.87 -5.43
CA GLU A 84 -8.40 -2.15 -5.94
C GLU A 84 -7.17 -2.28 -5.04
N LEU A 85 -7.36 -2.35 -3.72
CA LEU A 85 -6.25 -2.54 -2.78
C LEU A 85 -5.56 -3.90 -2.93
N VAL A 86 -6.27 -4.94 -3.34
CA VAL A 86 -5.71 -6.29 -3.51
C VAL A 86 -5.39 -6.66 -4.96
N ARG A 87 -5.86 -5.86 -5.92
CA ARG A 87 -5.70 -6.10 -7.36
C ARG A 87 -4.24 -6.40 -7.71
N GLU A 88 -4.02 -7.44 -8.51
CA GLU A 88 -2.69 -7.77 -9.02
C GLU A 88 -2.18 -6.62 -9.92
N PRO A 89 -0.92 -6.20 -9.79
CA PRO A 89 -0.36 -5.20 -10.69
C PRO A 89 -0.34 -5.72 -12.14
N GLY A 90 -0.79 -4.90 -13.09
CA GLY A 90 -0.76 -5.21 -14.53
C GLY A 90 0.63 -5.07 -15.14
N CYS A 91 1.62 -5.76 -14.57
CA CYS A 91 3.00 -5.78 -15.02
C CYS A 91 3.36 -7.20 -15.47
N GLU A 92 4.11 -7.33 -16.57
CA GLU A 92 4.52 -8.64 -17.11
C GLU A 92 5.41 -9.41 -16.12
N ILE A 93 6.15 -8.70 -15.27
CA ILE A 93 6.92 -9.27 -14.15
C ILE A 93 6.21 -9.04 -12.80
N SER A 94 4.89 -9.20 -12.74
CA SER A 94 4.06 -8.98 -11.53
C SER A 94 4.53 -9.78 -10.31
N ASN A 95 5.25 -10.89 -10.51
CA ASN A 95 5.84 -11.65 -9.41
C ASN A 95 7.01 -10.91 -8.72
N ARG A 96 7.78 -10.09 -9.46
CA ARG A 96 8.94 -9.33 -8.97
C ARG A 96 8.69 -7.82 -8.96
N CYS A 97 7.54 -7.36 -9.44
CA CYS A 97 7.16 -5.96 -9.49
C CYS A 97 5.88 -5.67 -8.70
N GLU A 98 5.89 -4.58 -7.94
CA GLU A 98 4.77 -4.08 -7.18
C GLU A 98 4.58 -2.58 -7.45
N ASP A 99 3.44 -2.21 -8.06
CA ASP A 99 3.07 -0.82 -8.36
C ASP A 99 4.16 0.00 -9.07
N GLY A 100 4.94 -0.66 -9.93
CA GLY A 100 6.03 -0.06 -10.69
C GLY A 100 7.39 -0.03 -9.99
N TRP A 101 7.53 -0.73 -8.86
CA TRP A 101 8.80 -0.97 -8.17
C TRP A 101 9.20 -2.44 -8.24
N LEU A 102 10.48 -2.74 -8.43
CA LEU A 102 10.99 -4.09 -8.24
C LEU A 102 11.07 -4.40 -6.74
N LEU A 103 10.75 -5.64 -6.36
CA LEU A 103 10.73 -6.08 -4.97
C LEU A 103 12.13 -6.35 -4.42
N ASP A 104 12.99 -6.94 -5.26
CA ASP A 104 14.32 -7.42 -4.87
C ASP A 104 15.42 -6.38 -5.12
N GLU A 105 15.14 -5.47 -6.04
CA GLU A 105 16.03 -4.45 -6.54
C GLU A 105 15.34 -3.14 -6.18
N GLU A 106 15.96 -2.28 -5.36
CA GLU A 106 15.38 -0.99 -4.97
C GLU A 106 15.32 -0.02 -6.17
N ALA A 107 14.59 -0.40 -7.21
CA ALA A 107 14.61 0.16 -8.53
C ALA A 107 13.20 0.20 -9.11
N ILE A 108 12.99 1.13 -10.02
CA ILE A 108 11.74 1.24 -10.78
C ILE A 108 11.68 0.09 -11.79
N CYS A 109 10.50 -0.47 -11.96
CA CYS A 109 10.26 -1.51 -12.94
C CYS A 109 10.31 -0.93 -14.36
N ALA A 110 11.29 -1.36 -15.14
CA ALA A 110 11.47 -0.95 -16.53
C ALA A 110 10.28 -1.30 -17.45
N TRP A 111 9.42 -2.24 -17.06
CA TRP A 111 8.17 -2.56 -17.79
C TRP A 111 7.02 -1.61 -17.44
N CYS A 112 6.91 -1.22 -16.17
CA CYS A 112 5.89 -0.27 -15.73
C CYS A 112 6.19 1.16 -16.18
N GLN A 113 7.47 1.55 -16.24
CA GLN A 113 7.92 2.90 -16.56
C GLN A 113 7.38 3.43 -17.91
N PRO A 114 7.58 2.74 -19.06
CA PRO A 114 7.08 3.21 -20.35
C PRO A 114 5.55 3.13 -20.46
N SER A 115 4.91 2.28 -19.66
CA SER A 115 3.47 2.02 -19.72
C SER A 115 2.64 3.06 -18.94
N GLY A 116 3.27 3.99 -18.22
CA GLY A 116 2.58 4.92 -17.33
C GLY A 116 1.87 4.24 -16.14
N THR A 117 2.18 2.96 -15.90
CA THR A 117 1.61 2.16 -14.81
C THR A 117 2.43 2.25 -13.53
N VAL A 118 3.56 2.98 -13.54
CA VAL A 118 4.23 3.34 -12.30
C VAL A 118 3.37 4.37 -11.59
N PHE A 119 2.91 3.99 -10.42
CA PHE A 119 2.26 4.94 -9.54
C PHE A 119 3.36 5.77 -8.87
N ASP A 120 3.39 7.06 -9.19
CA ASP A 120 4.08 8.09 -8.42
C ASP A 120 5.61 7.95 -8.36
N VAL A 121 6.30 7.78 -9.50
CA VAL A 121 7.73 8.13 -9.58
C VAL A 121 7.84 9.64 -9.54
N ARG A 122 8.30 10.20 -8.43
CA ARG A 122 8.81 11.58 -8.42
C ARG A 122 10.27 11.51 -8.83
N GLU A 123 10.79 12.50 -9.55
CA GLU A 123 12.22 12.54 -9.96
C GLU A 123 13.25 12.17 -8.85
N PRO A 124 13.03 12.44 -7.55
CA PRO A 124 13.93 11.98 -6.48
C PRO A 124 13.95 10.46 -6.24
N ASP A 125 12.89 9.74 -6.62
CA ASP A 125 12.75 8.29 -6.42
C ASP A 125 13.66 7.49 -7.38
N LEU A 126 14.05 8.09 -8.51
CA LEU A 126 15.02 7.52 -9.47
C LEU A 126 16.44 7.37 -8.89
N ALA A 127 16.77 8.16 -7.85
CA ALA A 127 18.11 8.18 -7.26
C ALA A 127 18.20 7.45 -5.90
N GLY A 128 17.07 7.01 -5.33
CA GLY A 128 16.96 6.83 -3.88
C GLY A 128 16.54 5.45 -3.36
N GLY A 129 16.08 4.53 -4.20
CA GLY A 129 15.52 3.26 -3.72
C GLY A 129 14.14 3.40 -3.08
N ARG A 130 13.47 2.26 -2.82
CA ARG A 130 12.06 2.18 -2.38
C ARG A 130 11.85 3.10 -1.17
N ARG A 131 10.88 4.03 -1.25
CA ARG A 131 10.50 4.95 -0.14
C ARG A 131 10.26 4.27 1.21
N SER A 132 10.00 2.96 1.20
CA SER A 132 9.71 2.12 2.37
C SER A 132 10.92 1.35 2.95
N SER A 133 12.12 1.40 2.36
CA SER A 133 13.26 0.69 2.94
C SER A 133 13.69 1.32 4.28
N PRO A 134 14.09 0.54 5.31
CA PRO A 134 14.47 1.08 6.61
C PRO A 134 15.55 2.16 6.53
N GLU A 135 16.47 2.01 5.57
CA GLU A 135 17.55 2.95 5.28
C GLU A 135 17.01 4.25 4.65
N THR A 136 16.13 4.15 3.67
CA THR A 136 15.47 5.30 3.04
C THR A 136 14.57 6.07 4.01
N VAL A 137 13.80 5.35 4.83
CA VAL A 137 12.98 5.94 5.91
C VAL A 137 13.87 6.67 6.92
N SER A 138 15.01 6.07 7.30
CA SER A 138 15.96 6.69 8.21
C SER A 138 16.60 7.95 7.63
N ARG A 139 16.98 7.92 6.34
CA ARG A 139 17.52 9.07 5.60
C ARG A 139 16.50 10.20 5.51
N MET A 140 15.26 9.91 5.06
CA MET A 140 14.18 10.89 5.00
C MET A 140 13.86 11.48 6.39
N ALA A 141 13.81 10.66 7.44
CA ALA A 141 13.58 11.14 8.79
C ALA A 141 14.73 12.04 9.29
N ALA A 142 15.98 11.79 8.88
CA ALA A 142 17.11 12.67 9.16
C ALA A 142 16.97 14.02 8.43
N GLU A 143 16.58 14.01 7.15
CA GLU A 143 16.35 15.22 6.35
C GLU A 143 15.20 16.08 6.89
N ILE A 144 14.07 15.47 7.25
CA ILE A 144 12.94 16.18 7.88
C ILE A 144 13.40 16.83 9.20
N ARG A 145 14.17 16.10 10.03
CA ARG A 145 14.73 16.66 11.28
C ARG A 145 15.70 17.80 11.01
N ALA A 146 16.53 17.71 9.96
CA ALA A 146 17.44 18.78 9.56
C ALA A 146 16.69 20.03 9.08
N SER A 147 15.67 19.85 8.23
CA SER A 147 14.79 20.93 7.75
C SER A 147 14.05 21.62 8.91
N MET A 148 13.50 20.84 9.85
CA MET A 148 12.84 21.38 11.05
C MET A 148 13.81 22.16 11.96
N ARG A 149 15.09 21.78 12.00
CA ARG A 149 16.14 22.53 12.73
C ARG A 149 16.55 23.80 11.98
N ALA A 150 16.62 23.76 10.65
CA ALA A 150 16.92 24.91 9.81
C ALA A 150 15.79 25.96 9.84
N GLY A 151 14.52 25.53 9.75
CA GLY A 151 13.35 26.39 9.85
C GLY A 151 13.21 27.08 11.22
N ARG A 152 13.64 26.43 12.31
CA ARG A 152 13.70 27.08 13.64
C ARG A 152 14.75 28.18 13.75
N ARG A 153 15.75 28.20 12.86
CA ARG A 153 16.79 29.24 12.84
C ARG A 153 16.36 30.50 12.08
N TYR A 154 15.31 30.43 11.26
CA TYR A 154 14.74 31.59 10.58
C TYR A 154 13.57 32.17 11.38
N ARG A 155 13.87 32.87 12.48
CA ARG A 155 12.94 33.82 13.07
C ARG A 155 13.38 35.21 12.61
N PRO A 156 12.67 35.88 11.68
CA PRO A 156 13.02 37.24 11.33
C PRO A 156 12.89 38.10 12.59
N GLN A 157 13.97 38.79 12.96
CA GLN A 157 13.90 39.84 13.96
C GLN A 157 12.97 40.91 13.40
N ARG A 158 11.82 41.11 14.05
CA ARG A 158 10.91 42.23 13.75
C ARG A 158 11.56 43.53 14.27
N PRO A 159 11.33 44.66 13.57
CA PRO A 159 12.08 45.90 13.72
C PRO A 159 11.97 46.53 15.11
#